data_AF-A0A9D1N4P8-F1
#
_entry.id   AF-A0A9D1N4P8-F1
#
_cell.length_a   1.000
_cell.length_b   1.000
_cell.length_c   1.000
_cell.angle_alpha   90.00
_cell.angle_beta   90.00
_cell.angle_gamma   90.00
#
_symmetry.space_group_name_H-M   'P 1'
#
loop_
_entity.id
_entity.type
_entity.pdbx_description
1 polymer ?
#
loop_
_entity_poly.entity_id
_entity_poly.type
_entity_poly.pdbx_seq_one_letter_code
_entity_poly.pdbx_strand_id
1 'polypeptide(L)'
;AAALRPGGRLVYSTCTFSPEENEETVAHFLRTHPDFSPVTMRRLYPHTSPGEGQFAALLVRGGGGAAQAVPPPSGRTPPPAFAAFCREALAAAPDAPARLLPDGRVFLLPRRLPPHMERLRVLAAGVEAGEIKNGRFVPAHALFLAYEKPMFRLAVELDGAPLAAFLAGEALPCAAPGAGYAAVCWRGHPLGFGKLAGGMLKNHLPKGLRLR
;
A
#
# COMPACT_ATOMS: atom_id res chain seq x y z
N ALA A 1 -13.69 13.95 17.11
CA ALA A 1 -12.62 13.98 18.13
C ALA A 1 -12.26 12.62 18.71
N ALA A 2 -13.22 11.75 19.05
CA ALA A 2 -12.99 10.54 19.85
C ALA A 2 -11.94 9.55 19.29
N ALA A 3 -11.73 9.51 17.97
CA ALA A 3 -10.77 8.62 17.34
C ALA A 3 -9.29 9.09 17.46
N LEU A 4 -9.04 10.31 17.91
CA LEU A 4 -7.68 10.84 18.05
C LEU A 4 -7.17 10.68 19.49
N ARG A 5 -6.03 10.03 19.66
CA ARG A 5 -5.38 9.89 20.97
C ARG A 5 -4.99 11.25 21.59
N PRO A 6 -4.84 11.36 22.92
CA PRO A 6 -4.22 12.53 23.57
C PRO A 6 -2.84 12.84 22.98
N GLY A 7 -2.51 14.12 22.81
CA GLY A 7 -1.29 14.57 22.13
C GLY A 7 -1.26 14.30 20.61
N GLY A 8 -2.34 13.73 20.06
CA GLY A 8 -2.47 13.47 18.63
C GLY A 8 -2.63 14.75 17.81
N ARG A 9 -2.33 14.65 16.51
CA ARG A 9 -2.49 15.73 15.54
C ARG A 9 -3.63 15.42 14.58
N LEU A 10 -4.47 16.41 14.32
CA LEU A 10 -5.54 16.37 13.34
C LEU A 10 -5.20 17.35 12.21
N VAL A 11 -5.19 16.87 10.98
CA VAL A 11 -5.16 17.72 9.79
C VAL A 11 -6.55 17.77 9.21
N TYR A 12 -7.09 18.97 9.06
CA TYR A 12 -8.30 19.25 8.30
C TYR A 12 -7.92 19.96 7.01
N SER A 13 -8.49 19.56 5.88
CA SER A 13 -8.14 20.16 4.60
C SER A 13 -9.29 20.09 3.60
N THR A 14 -9.39 21.09 2.74
CA THR A 14 -10.40 21.20 1.69
C THR A 14 -9.80 21.83 0.43
N CYS A 15 -10.37 21.53 -0.72
CA CYS A 15 -10.05 22.17 -2.01
C CYS A 15 -11.08 23.24 -2.39
N THR A 16 -11.64 23.94 -1.39
CA THR A 16 -12.66 25.00 -1.56
C THR A 16 -12.13 26.32 -1.00
N PHE A 17 -12.67 27.43 -1.51
CA PHE A 17 -12.39 28.77 -1.00
C PHE A 17 -13.47 29.28 -0.03
N SER A 18 -14.56 28.54 0.19
CA SER A 18 -15.63 28.94 1.11
C SER A 18 -15.09 29.07 2.56
N PRO A 19 -15.26 30.23 3.23
CA PRO A 19 -14.96 30.35 4.66
C PRO A 19 -15.80 29.42 5.53
N GLU A 20 -17.05 29.15 5.14
CA GLU A 20 -18.01 28.29 5.83
C GLU A 20 -17.47 26.86 5.94
N GLU A 21 -16.92 26.34 4.84
CA GLU A 21 -16.27 25.03 4.79
C GLU A 21 -14.87 25.04 5.45
N ASN A 22 -14.24 26.20 5.66
CA ASN A 22 -12.84 26.29 6.07
C ASN A 22 -12.69 26.82 7.49
N GLU A 23 -12.46 28.13 7.62
CA GLU A 23 -12.19 28.80 8.88
C GLU A 23 -13.35 28.65 9.87
N GLU A 24 -14.59 28.71 9.40
CA GLU A 24 -15.77 28.57 10.25
C GLU A 24 -15.97 27.14 10.77
N THR A 25 -15.71 26.14 9.92
CA THR A 25 -15.74 24.73 10.32
C THR A 25 -14.68 24.46 11.40
N VAL A 26 -13.45 24.96 11.23
CA VAL A 26 -12.39 24.82 12.24
C VAL A 26 -12.76 25.57 13.53
N ALA A 27 -13.26 26.79 13.43
CA ALA A 27 -13.68 27.57 14.60
C ALA A 27 -14.82 26.88 15.36
N HIS A 28 -15.81 26.33 14.65
CA HIS A 28 -16.89 25.55 15.25
C HIS A 28 -16.37 24.30 15.97
N PHE A 29 -15.45 23.56 15.33
CA PHE A 29 -14.81 22.41 15.94
C PHE A 29 -14.07 22.76 17.24
N LEU A 30 -13.27 23.82 17.25
CA LEU A 30 -12.52 24.26 18.44
C LEU A 30 -13.45 24.73 19.58
N ARG A 31 -14.57 25.39 19.28
CA ARG A 31 -15.57 25.77 20.29
C ARG A 31 -16.21 24.56 20.96
N THR A 32 -16.44 23.48 20.21
CA THR A 32 -17.11 22.28 20.69
C THR A 32 -16.15 21.24 21.28
N HIS A 33 -14.84 21.41 21.08
CA HIS A 33 -13.79 20.51 21.55
C HIS A 33 -12.66 21.31 22.20
N PRO A 34 -12.86 21.80 23.44
CA PRO A 34 -11.91 22.68 24.13
C PRO A 34 -10.58 22.00 24.47
N ASP A 35 -10.50 20.68 24.36
CA ASP A 35 -9.26 19.91 24.47
C ASP A 35 -8.43 19.94 23.18
N PHE A 36 -8.79 20.72 22.17
CA PHE A 36 -8.00 20.93 20.96
C PHE A 36 -7.48 22.36 20.87
N SER A 37 -6.32 22.53 20.24
CA SER A 37 -5.74 23.85 19.97
C SER A 37 -5.19 23.92 18.55
N PRO A 38 -5.35 25.07 17.85
CA PRO A 38 -4.77 25.26 16.53
C PRO A 38 -3.25 25.39 16.65
N VAL A 39 -2.54 24.71 15.74
CA VAL A 39 -1.08 24.85 15.57
C VAL A 39 -0.80 25.78 14.40
N THR A 40 -1.44 25.55 13.26
CA THR A 40 -1.35 26.42 12.08
C THR A 40 -2.60 26.28 11.22
N MET A 41 -2.96 27.35 10.53
CA MET A 41 -3.99 27.35 9.49
C MET A 41 -3.43 28.10 8.29
N ARG A 42 -3.56 27.52 7.09
CA ARG A 42 -3.06 28.13 5.86
C ARG A 42 -4.09 28.02 4.76
N ARG A 43 -4.15 29.09 3.98
CA ARG A 43 -4.89 29.14 2.73
C ARG A 43 -3.90 29.36 1.60
N LEU A 44 -3.98 28.49 0.61
CA LEU A 44 -3.18 28.52 -0.59
C LEU A 44 -4.12 28.98 -1.70
N TYR A 45 -3.90 30.18 -2.21
CA TYR A 45 -4.64 30.66 -3.38
C TYR A 45 -3.79 30.45 -4.65
N PRO A 46 -4.41 30.15 -5.79
CA PRO A 46 -3.69 29.97 -7.06
C PRO A 46 -2.80 31.15 -7.45
N HIS A 47 -3.19 32.38 -7.07
CA HIS A 47 -2.45 33.59 -7.40
C HIS A 47 -1.31 33.92 -6.42
N THR A 48 -1.20 33.22 -5.27
CA THR A 48 -0.13 33.41 -4.27
C THR A 48 0.68 32.15 -3.99
N SER A 49 0.24 31.01 -4.51
CA SER A 49 0.90 29.71 -4.35
C SER A 49 0.68 28.87 -5.61
N PRO A 50 1.69 28.12 -6.08
CA PRO A 50 1.49 27.11 -7.12
C PRO A 50 0.42 26.09 -6.71
N GLY A 51 -0.48 25.73 -7.64
CA GLY A 51 -1.56 24.77 -7.44
C GLY A 51 -2.97 25.36 -7.65
N GLU A 52 -3.98 24.49 -7.59
CA GLU A 52 -5.40 24.85 -7.82
C GLU A 52 -6.07 25.58 -6.65
N GLY A 53 -5.39 25.61 -5.51
CA GLY A 53 -5.86 26.21 -4.26
C GLY A 53 -6.31 25.17 -3.24
N GLN A 54 -6.06 25.46 -1.97
CA GLN A 54 -6.30 24.53 -0.87
C GLN A 54 -6.39 25.31 0.45
N PHE A 55 -7.21 24.80 1.38
CA PHE A 55 -7.12 25.17 2.79
C PHE A 55 -6.62 23.97 3.61
N ALA A 56 -5.80 24.23 4.62
CA ALA A 56 -5.36 23.23 5.57
C ALA A 56 -5.17 23.82 6.98
N ALA A 57 -5.66 23.10 7.98
CA ALA A 57 -5.51 23.40 9.40
C ALA A 57 -4.89 22.21 10.13
N LEU A 58 -3.84 22.47 10.91
CA LEU A 58 -3.25 21.51 11.83
C LEU A 58 -3.70 21.87 13.25
N LEU A 59 -4.37 20.93 13.90
CA LEU A 59 -4.81 21.02 15.29
C LEU A 59 -4.09 19.96 16.11
N VAL A 60 -3.86 20.23 17.39
CA VAL A 60 -3.34 19.27 18.36
C VAL A 60 -4.37 19.04 19.46
N ARG A 61 -4.55 17.78 19.86
CA ARG A 61 -5.33 17.43 21.04
C ARG A 61 -4.45 17.53 22.28
N GLY A 62 -4.89 18.30 23.26
CA GLY A 62 -4.30 18.38 24.59
C GLY A 62 -4.35 17.05 25.35
N GLY A 63 -3.67 17.04 26.50
CA GLY A 63 -3.54 15.86 27.35
C GLY A 63 -2.36 14.95 26.96
N GLY A 64 -1.76 14.34 27.98
CA GLY A 64 -0.76 13.29 27.83
C GLY A 64 -1.39 11.92 27.99
N GLY A 65 -1.13 11.02 27.05
CA GLY A 65 -1.61 9.65 27.13
C GLY A 65 -0.70 8.75 26.30
N ALA A 66 -0.21 7.68 26.92
CA ALA A 66 0.47 6.65 26.17
C ALA A 66 -0.48 6.13 25.08
N ALA A 67 0.04 5.91 23.87
CA ALA A 67 -0.71 5.17 22.87
C ALA A 67 -1.10 3.83 23.48
N GLN A 68 -2.38 3.45 23.43
CA GLN A 68 -2.75 2.08 23.77
C GLN A 68 -1.88 1.13 22.94
N ALA A 69 -1.29 0.15 23.62
CA ALA A 69 -0.53 -0.88 22.95
C ALA A 69 -1.47 -1.61 21.99
N VAL A 70 -1.25 -1.38 20.70
CA VAL A 70 -1.96 -2.10 19.66
C VAL A 70 -1.37 -3.50 19.59
N PRO A 71 -2.14 -4.56 19.88
CA PRO A 71 -1.63 -5.91 19.76
C PRO A 71 -1.27 -6.20 18.30
N PRO A 72 -0.27 -7.07 18.05
CA PRO A 72 0.02 -7.50 16.70
C PRO A 72 -1.21 -8.16 16.08
N PRO A 73 -1.38 -8.08 14.75
CA PRO A 73 -2.49 -8.74 14.08
C PRO A 73 -2.58 -10.22 14.44
N SER A 74 -3.72 -10.68 14.94
CA SER A 74 -4.02 -12.10 15.13
C SER A 74 -4.49 -12.74 13.83
N GLY A 75 -4.49 -14.07 13.76
CA GLY A 75 -5.00 -14.81 12.60
C GLY A 75 -4.16 -16.03 12.27
N ARG A 76 -4.61 -16.79 11.27
CA ARG A 76 -3.95 -18.03 10.84
C ARG A 76 -2.61 -17.70 10.18
N THR A 77 -1.58 -18.46 10.50
CA THR A 77 -0.30 -18.38 9.80
C THR A 77 -0.41 -19.02 8.41
N PRO A 78 0.24 -18.45 7.38
CA PRO A 78 0.32 -19.10 6.07
C PRO A 78 1.00 -20.47 6.13
N PRO A 79 0.66 -21.41 5.23
CA PRO A 79 1.31 -22.71 5.16
C PRO A 79 2.76 -22.60 4.66
N PRO A 80 3.58 -23.66 4.80
CA PRO A 80 5.00 -23.66 4.40
C PRO A 80 5.26 -23.24 2.95
N ALA A 81 4.30 -23.43 2.05
CA ALA A 81 4.38 -23.01 0.65
C ALA A 81 4.66 -21.50 0.49
N PHE A 82 4.13 -20.66 1.38
CA PHE A 82 4.41 -19.22 1.36
C PHE A 82 5.85 -18.91 1.73
N ALA A 83 6.37 -19.55 2.79
CA ALA A 83 7.75 -19.39 3.21
C ALA A 83 8.74 -19.93 2.17
N ALA A 84 8.39 -21.03 1.49
CA ALA A 84 9.16 -21.56 0.37
C ALA A 84 9.25 -20.54 -0.77
N PHE A 85 8.11 -19.97 -1.20
CA PHE A 85 8.10 -18.89 -2.18
C PHE A 85 8.97 -17.70 -1.76
N CYS A 86 8.89 -17.26 -0.50
CA CYS A 86 9.70 -16.14 -0.02
C CYS A 86 11.21 -16.43 -0.15
N ARG A 87 11.66 -17.65 0.19
CA ARG A 87 13.07 -18.04 0.03
C ARG A 87 13.50 -18.10 -1.43
N GLU A 88 12.61 -18.56 -2.32
CA GLU A 88 12.91 -18.75 -3.74
C GLU A 88 12.87 -17.45 -4.54
N ALA A 89 11.93 -16.54 -4.23
CA ALA A 89 11.65 -15.35 -5.03
C ALA A 89 12.18 -14.05 -4.40
N LEU A 90 12.30 -13.99 -3.07
CA LEU A 90 12.65 -12.77 -2.36
C LEU A 90 14.07 -12.86 -1.77
N ALA A 91 14.81 -11.75 -1.82
CA ALA A 91 16.15 -11.63 -1.27
C ALA A 91 16.14 -11.75 0.26
N ALA A 92 15.07 -11.25 0.91
CA ALA A 92 14.83 -11.36 2.34
C ALA A 92 13.36 -11.71 2.61
N ALA A 93 13.07 -12.25 3.80
CA ALA A 93 11.70 -12.44 4.24
C ALA A 93 11.04 -11.07 4.50
N PRO A 94 9.74 -10.90 4.18
CA PRO A 94 8.99 -9.71 4.57
C PRO A 94 9.06 -9.46 6.08
N ASP A 95 9.36 -8.22 6.49
CA ASP A 95 9.31 -7.82 7.91
C ASP A 95 7.87 -7.69 8.45
N ALA A 96 6.90 -7.60 7.54
CA ALA A 96 5.49 -7.50 7.87
C ALA A 96 4.91 -8.88 8.28
N PRO A 97 4.09 -8.96 9.34
CA PRO A 97 3.41 -10.20 9.73
C PRO A 97 2.48 -10.70 8.62
N ALA A 98 2.71 -11.92 8.15
CA ALA A 98 1.86 -12.58 7.17
C ALA A 98 0.68 -13.30 7.85
N ARG A 99 -0.54 -13.15 7.31
CA ARG A 99 -1.75 -13.86 7.77
C ARG A 99 -2.51 -14.48 6.61
N LEU A 100 -3.00 -15.70 6.83
CA LEU A 100 -3.88 -16.44 5.94
C LEU A 100 -5.34 -16.10 6.25
N LEU A 101 -6.09 -15.70 5.23
CA LEU A 101 -7.52 -15.45 5.30
C LEU A 101 -8.32 -16.72 4.98
N PRO A 102 -9.61 -16.81 5.39
CA PRO A 102 -10.45 -17.97 5.13
C PRO A 102 -10.62 -18.32 3.64
N ASP A 103 -10.52 -17.34 2.75
CA ASP A 103 -10.62 -17.49 1.30
C ASP A 103 -9.31 -17.98 0.63
N GLY A 104 -8.27 -18.27 1.43
CA GLY A 104 -6.99 -18.77 0.95
C GLY A 104 -5.96 -17.69 0.61
N ARG A 105 -6.33 -16.39 0.67
CA ARG A 105 -5.38 -15.30 0.45
C ARG A 105 -4.43 -15.11 1.63
N VAL A 106 -3.22 -14.69 1.32
CA VAL A 106 -2.17 -14.33 2.28
C VAL A 106 -1.93 -12.83 2.21
N PHE A 107 -2.06 -12.14 3.34
CA PHE A 107 -1.81 -10.71 3.46
C PHE A 107 -0.59 -10.43 4.34
N LEU A 108 0.25 -9.48 3.92
CA LEU A 108 1.28 -8.85 4.73
C LEU A 108 0.64 -7.66 5.45
N LEU A 109 0.38 -7.82 6.75
CA LEU A 109 -0.32 -6.81 7.54
C LEU A 109 0.66 -5.81 8.14
N PRO A 110 0.25 -4.55 8.35
CA PRO A 110 1.00 -3.63 9.20
C PRO A 110 1.25 -4.25 10.58
N ARG A 111 2.42 -4.00 11.17
CA ARG A 111 2.77 -4.45 12.53
C ARG A 111 1.78 -3.96 13.60
N ARG A 112 1.09 -2.86 13.32
CA ARG A 112 0.07 -2.25 14.18
C ARG A 112 -1.19 -2.03 13.36
N LEU A 113 -2.28 -2.65 13.77
CA LEU A 113 -3.60 -2.44 13.20
C LEU A 113 -4.48 -1.64 14.17
N PRO A 114 -5.36 -0.74 13.68
CA PRO A 114 -6.32 -0.10 14.57
C PRO A 114 -7.10 -1.14 15.41
N PRO A 115 -7.36 -0.87 16.70
CA PRO A 115 -8.26 -1.73 17.46
C PRO A 115 -9.67 -1.68 16.85
N HIS A 116 -10.49 -2.67 17.18
CA HIS A 116 -11.89 -2.72 16.78
C HIS A 116 -12.17 -2.82 15.27
N MET A 117 -11.21 -3.33 14.49
CA MET A 117 -11.41 -3.56 13.06
C MET A 117 -12.56 -4.52 12.74
N GLU A 118 -12.96 -5.38 13.69
CA GLU A 118 -14.15 -6.25 13.57
C GLU A 118 -15.45 -5.47 13.41
N ARG A 119 -15.47 -4.19 13.77
CA ARG A 119 -16.63 -3.28 13.62
C ARG A 119 -16.64 -2.55 12.28
N LEU A 120 -15.60 -2.72 11.46
CA LEU A 120 -15.43 -2.02 10.19
C LEU A 120 -15.62 -2.99 9.03
N ARG A 121 -16.22 -2.49 7.94
CA ARG A 121 -16.12 -3.16 6.64
C ARG A 121 -14.74 -2.84 6.06
N VAL A 122 -13.78 -3.69 6.33
CA VAL A 122 -12.40 -3.53 5.86
C VAL A 122 -12.30 -3.93 4.39
N LEU A 123 -11.98 -2.98 3.51
CA LEU A 123 -11.76 -3.25 2.08
C LEU A 123 -10.39 -3.87 1.81
N ALA A 124 -9.36 -3.38 2.50
CA ALA A 124 -8.00 -3.93 2.46
C ALA A 124 -7.29 -3.62 3.78
N ALA A 125 -6.45 -4.55 4.23
CA ALA A 125 -5.54 -4.35 5.35
C ALA A 125 -4.16 -4.85 4.94
N GLY A 126 -3.23 -3.93 4.69
CA GLY A 126 -1.89 -4.27 4.21
C GLY A 126 -1.83 -4.69 2.74
N VAL A 127 -0.84 -5.51 2.40
CA VAL A 127 -0.52 -5.93 1.02
C VAL A 127 -0.98 -7.37 0.81
N GLU A 128 -1.78 -7.60 -0.24
CA GLU A 128 -2.08 -8.97 -0.69
C GLU A 128 -0.80 -9.59 -1.27
N ALA A 129 -0.23 -10.58 -0.57
CA ALA A 129 0.98 -11.26 -1.02
C ALA A 129 0.69 -12.24 -2.16
N GLY A 130 -0.49 -12.86 -2.12
CA GLY A 130 -0.87 -13.95 -3.00
C GLY A 130 -1.91 -14.86 -2.35
N GLU A 131 -2.05 -16.06 -2.86
CA GLU A 131 -3.06 -17.02 -2.43
C GLU A 131 -2.53 -18.46 -2.46
N ILE A 132 -3.13 -19.31 -1.63
CA ILE A 132 -2.87 -20.75 -1.64
C ILE A 132 -3.85 -21.42 -2.60
N LYS A 133 -3.33 -21.94 -3.71
CA LYS A 133 -4.08 -22.69 -4.72
C LYS A 133 -3.49 -24.08 -4.88
N ASN A 134 -4.31 -25.12 -4.65
CA ASN A 134 -3.91 -26.53 -4.80
C ASN A 134 -2.59 -26.86 -4.07
N GLY A 135 -2.44 -26.37 -2.83
CA GLY A 135 -1.24 -26.59 -2.02
C GLY A 135 0.00 -25.76 -2.41
N ARG A 136 -0.10 -24.90 -3.44
CA ARG A 136 0.97 -24.02 -3.90
C ARG A 136 0.65 -22.56 -3.61
N PHE A 137 1.68 -21.75 -3.41
CA PHE A 137 1.53 -20.31 -3.31
C PHE A 137 1.59 -19.67 -4.71
N VAL A 138 0.58 -18.87 -5.04
CA VAL A 138 0.52 -18.06 -6.26
C VAL A 138 0.61 -16.60 -5.83
N PRO A 139 1.68 -15.86 -6.21
CA PRO A 139 1.86 -14.49 -5.74
C PRO A 139 0.86 -13.55 -6.42
N ALA A 140 0.45 -12.51 -5.71
CA ALA A 140 -0.39 -11.44 -6.23
C ALA A 140 0.48 -10.32 -6.82
N HIS A 141 -0.11 -9.55 -7.74
CA HIS A 141 0.54 -8.39 -8.35
C HIS A 141 0.94 -7.34 -7.31
N ALA A 142 0.12 -7.13 -6.29
CA ALA A 142 0.38 -6.18 -5.20
C ALA A 142 1.69 -6.47 -4.44
N LEU A 143 2.11 -7.73 -4.31
CA LEU A 143 3.38 -8.07 -3.69
C LEU A 143 4.57 -7.47 -4.45
N PHE A 144 4.51 -7.48 -5.78
CA PHE A 144 5.60 -6.98 -6.62
C PHE A 144 5.63 -5.45 -6.63
N LEU A 145 4.49 -4.79 -6.47
CA LEU A 145 4.41 -3.33 -6.34
C LEU A 145 4.79 -2.82 -4.94
N ALA A 146 4.78 -3.68 -3.92
CA ALA A 146 5.05 -3.30 -2.54
C ALA A 146 6.54 -3.14 -2.20
N TYR A 147 7.43 -3.57 -3.09
CA TYR A 147 8.87 -3.58 -2.86
C TYR A 147 9.64 -3.03 -4.04
N GLU A 148 10.86 -2.57 -3.78
CA GLU A 148 11.80 -2.18 -4.81
C GLU A 148 12.52 -3.39 -5.42
N LYS A 149 13.11 -3.21 -6.60
CA LYS A 149 13.84 -4.24 -7.36
C LYS A 149 14.80 -5.11 -6.51
N PRO A 150 15.62 -4.57 -5.58
CA PRO A 150 16.56 -5.39 -4.79
C PRO A 150 15.90 -6.45 -3.91
N MET A 151 14.59 -6.34 -3.64
CA MET A 151 13.86 -7.36 -2.88
C MET A 151 13.67 -8.66 -3.66
N PHE A 152 13.77 -8.64 -5.00
CA PHE A 152 13.47 -9.80 -5.84
C PHE A 152 14.75 -10.46 -6.34
N ARG A 153 14.84 -11.79 -6.21
CA ARG A 153 15.99 -12.57 -6.69
C ARG A 153 16.08 -12.63 -8.21
N LEU A 154 14.93 -12.55 -8.88
CA LEU A 154 14.82 -12.49 -10.33
C LEU A 154 14.08 -11.19 -10.69
N ALA A 155 14.71 -10.38 -11.53
CA ALA A 155 14.12 -9.17 -12.07
C ALA A 155 14.50 -9.02 -13.55
N VAL A 156 13.54 -8.60 -14.37
CA VAL A 156 13.71 -8.33 -15.80
C VAL A 156 13.48 -6.83 -16.02
N GLU A 157 14.49 -6.14 -16.53
CA GLU A 157 14.36 -4.75 -16.94
C GLU A 157 13.82 -4.68 -18.37
N LEU A 158 12.72 -3.97 -18.58
CA LEU A 158 12.14 -3.75 -19.90
C LEU A 158 12.09 -2.26 -20.21
N ASP A 159 12.28 -1.91 -21.48
CA ASP A 159 12.08 -0.56 -21.99
C ASP A 159 11.53 -0.63 -23.43
N GLY A 160 11.08 0.50 -23.97
CA GLY A 160 10.60 0.63 -25.35
C GLY A 160 9.52 -0.38 -25.73
N ALA A 161 9.68 -1.05 -26.88
CA ALA A 161 8.67 -1.97 -27.43
C ALA A 161 8.39 -3.20 -26.53
N PRO A 162 9.40 -3.90 -25.96
CA PRO A 162 9.15 -4.96 -24.98
C PRO A 162 8.34 -4.52 -23.77
N LEU A 163 8.58 -3.30 -23.24
CA LEU A 163 7.81 -2.77 -22.13
C LEU A 163 6.34 -2.54 -22.54
N ALA A 164 6.10 -1.93 -23.69
CA ALA A 164 4.76 -1.71 -24.21
C ALA A 164 4.00 -3.04 -24.39
N ALA A 165 4.62 -4.05 -24.97
CA ALA A 165 4.03 -5.38 -25.14
C ALA A 165 3.75 -6.07 -23.79
N PHE A 166 4.64 -5.93 -22.80
CA PHE A 166 4.35 -6.40 -21.43
C PHE A 166 3.14 -5.69 -20.83
N LEU A 167 3.05 -4.36 -20.98
CA LEU A 167 1.93 -3.58 -20.47
C LEU A 167 0.62 -3.90 -21.21
N ALA A 168 0.68 -4.37 -22.46
CA ALA A 168 -0.46 -4.92 -23.20
C ALA A 168 -0.87 -6.34 -22.74
N GLY A 169 -0.07 -6.97 -21.88
CA GLY A 169 -0.34 -8.31 -21.36
C GLY A 169 0.24 -9.44 -22.20
N GLU A 170 1.14 -9.14 -23.14
CA GLU A 170 1.78 -10.13 -24.01
C GLU A 170 2.89 -10.90 -23.27
N ALA A 171 3.08 -12.15 -23.67
CA ALA A 171 4.24 -12.94 -23.25
C ALA A 171 5.43 -12.60 -24.14
N LEU A 172 6.62 -12.46 -23.54
CA LEU A 172 7.80 -11.98 -24.23
C LEU A 172 8.88 -13.05 -24.30
N PRO A 173 9.60 -13.18 -25.42
CA PRO A 173 10.91 -13.83 -25.42
C PRO A 173 11.82 -13.13 -24.41
N CYS A 174 12.47 -13.90 -23.54
CA CYS A 174 13.33 -13.36 -22.50
C CYS A 174 14.54 -14.27 -22.30
N ALA A 175 15.72 -13.75 -22.62
CA ALA A 175 17.00 -14.44 -22.44
C ALA A 175 17.55 -14.34 -21.01
N ALA A 176 16.80 -13.73 -20.08
CA ALA A 176 17.23 -13.63 -18.69
C ALA A 176 17.48 -15.03 -18.11
N PRO A 177 18.64 -15.26 -17.47
CA PRO A 177 18.94 -16.56 -16.89
C PRO A 177 18.02 -16.86 -15.70
N GLY A 178 17.74 -18.14 -15.48
CA GLY A 178 16.91 -18.63 -14.38
C GLY A 178 15.48 -19.00 -14.80
N ALA A 179 14.71 -19.46 -13.82
CA ALA A 179 13.32 -19.85 -13.98
C ALA A 179 12.54 -19.53 -12.70
N GLY A 180 11.26 -19.19 -12.84
CA GLY A 180 10.41 -18.83 -11.72
C GLY A 180 9.78 -17.45 -11.85
N TYR A 181 9.26 -16.92 -10.76
CA TYR A 181 8.65 -15.59 -10.74
C TYR A 181 9.73 -14.51 -10.79
N ALA A 182 9.59 -13.56 -11.70
CA ALA A 182 10.49 -12.44 -11.88
C ALA A 182 9.71 -11.12 -11.78
N ALA A 183 10.23 -10.17 -11.00
CA ALA A 183 9.75 -8.79 -11.05
C ALA A 183 10.02 -8.21 -12.44
N VAL A 184 9.05 -7.51 -13.01
CA VAL A 184 9.25 -6.79 -14.27
C VAL A 184 9.38 -5.32 -13.94
N CYS A 185 10.53 -4.75 -14.26
CA CYS A 185 10.94 -3.41 -13.84
C CYS A 185 11.11 -2.47 -15.03
N TRP A 186 10.86 -1.19 -14.77
CA TRP A 186 11.30 -0.08 -15.63
C TRP A 186 12.01 0.95 -14.77
N ARG A 187 13.22 1.31 -15.17
CA ARG A 187 14.13 2.20 -14.44
C ARG A 187 14.33 1.78 -12.98
N GLY A 188 14.40 0.47 -12.73
CA GLY A 188 14.57 -0.10 -11.40
C GLY A 188 13.30 -0.19 -10.55
N HIS A 189 12.14 0.26 -11.05
CA HIS A 189 10.86 0.18 -10.35
C HIS A 189 10.01 -0.98 -10.86
N PRO A 190 9.60 -1.93 -10.00
CA PRO A 190 8.65 -2.97 -10.40
C PRO A 190 7.30 -2.40 -10.86
N LEU A 191 6.84 -2.86 -12.01
CA LEU A 191 5.52 -2.57 -12.59
C LEU A 191 4.54 -3.75 -12.42
N GLY A 192 5.09 -4.90 -12.06
CA GLY A 192 4.36 -6.16 -11.90
C GLY A 192 5.33 -7.32 -12.00
N PHE A 193 4.84 -8.45 -12.48
CA PHE A 193 5.66 -9.65 -12.58
C PHE A 193 5.31 -10.50 -13.78
N GLY A 194 6.23 -11.39 -14.10
CA GLY A 194 6.00 -12.51 -14.99
C GLY A 194 6.60 -13.78 -14.42
N LYS A 195 6.39 -14.89 -15.13
CA LYS A 195 7.02 -16.16 -14.83
C LYS A 195 7.95 -16.55 -15.98
N LEU A 196 9.24 -16.59 -15.70
CA LEU A 196 10.26 -17.08 -16.61
C LEU A 196 10.19 -18.61 -16.69
N ALA A 197 10.01 -19.13 -17.89
CA ALA A 197 10.06 -20.56 -18.19
C ALA A 197 10.39 -20.77 -19.67
N GLY A 198 11.45 -21.54 -19.97
CA GLY A 198 11.80 -21.94 -21.33
C GLY A 198 12.10 -20.76 -22.27
N GLY A 199 12.83 -19.75 -21.79
CA GLY A 199 13.16 -18.56 -22.58
C GLY A 199 11.98 -17.61 -22.83
N MET A 200 10.84 -17.83 -22.17
CA MET A 200 9.67 -16.95 -22.25
C MET A 200 9.34 -16.36 -20.88
N LEU A 201 9.07 -15.07 -20.86
CA LEU A 201 8.46 -14.34 -19.75
C LEU A 201 6.95 -14.35 -19.92
N LYS A 202 6.28 -15.26 -19.22
CA LYS A 202 4.82 -15.32 -19.19
C LYS A 202 4.27 -14.16 -18.37
N ASN A 203 3.36 -13.40 -18.96
CA ASN A 203 2.83 -12.19 -18.38
C ASN A 203 1.80 -12.47 -17.27
N HIS A 204 2.00 -11.87 -16.11
CA HIS A 204 1.06 -11.94 -14.98
C HIS A 204 0.50 -10.56 -14.58
N LEU A 205 0.59 -9.56 -15.46
CA LEU A 205 -0.06 -8.26 -15.28
C LEU A 205 -1.59 -8.47 -15.25
N PRO A 206 -2.29 -7.96 -14.20
CA PRO A 206 -3.73 -8.08 -14.09
C PRO A 206 -4.45 -7.57 -15.34
N LYS A 207 -5.44 -8.33 -15.83
CA LYS A 207 -6.14 -8.02 -17.10
C LYS A 207 -6.73 -6.60 -17.12
N GLY A 208 -7.25 -6.13 -15.99
CA GLY A 208 -7.84 -4.79 -15.88
C GLY A 208 -6.83 -3.63 -15.86
N LEU A 209 -5.54 -3.92 -15.76
CA LEU A 209 -4.46 -2.92 -15.77
C LEU A 209 -3.70 -2.90 -17.11
N ARG A 210 -4.06 -3.76 -18.06
CA ARG A 210 -3.36 -3.84 -19.34
C ARG A 210 -3.67 -2.61 -20.19
N LEU A 211 -2.64 -2.01 -20.75
CA LEU A 211 -2.78 -0.91 -21.70
C LEU A 211 -3.22 -1.48 -23.05
N ARG A 212 -4.20 -0.87 -23.69
CA ARG A 212 -4.68 -1.24 -25.02
C ARG A 212 -4.22 -0.20 -26.03
#